data_AF-A0A382MYD6-F1
#
_entry.id   AF-A0A382MYD6-F1
#
_cell.length_a   1.000
_cell.length_b   1.000
_cell.length_c   1.000
_cell.angle_alpha   90.00
_cell.angle_beta   90.00
_cell.angle_gamma   90.00
#
_symmetry.space_group_name_H-M   'P 1'
#
loop_
_entity.id
_entity.type
_entity.pdbx_description
1 polymer ?
#
loop_
_entity_poly.entity_id
_entity_poly.type
_entity_poly.pdbx_seq_one_letter_code
_entity_poly.pdbx_strand_id
1 'polypeptide(L)'
;FTLTTGGLSQNPEAGTSAVSMVGGGGEAFARGAAIDLKQRYRINVVSPGWVAETRQQMGLDPMPGIWAKDLAKYYVYLVEGTATGEVANADEPLVSS
;
A
#
# COMPACT_ATOMS: atom_id res chain seq x y z
N PHE A 1 -11.21 -1.43 8.02
CA PHE A 1 -10.87 -0.43 7.00
C PHE A 1 -9.55 -0.80 6.36
N THR A 2 -9.45 -0.63 5.05
CA THR A 2 -8.18 -0.79 4.33
C THR A 2 -8.07 0.42 3.41
N LEU A 3 -7.05 1.24 3.63
CA LEU A 3 -6.79 2.44 2.85
C LEU A 3 -5.70 2.16 1.81
N THR A 4 -5.60 3.04 0.81
CA THR A 4 -4.55 2.99 -0.20
C THR A 4 -3.67 4.23 -0.07
N THR A 5 -2.36 4.03 -0.04
CA THR A 5 -1.36 5.09 -0.21
C THR A 5 -0.56 4.83 -1.49
N GLY A 6 0.77 4.84 -1.43
CA GLY A 6 1.64 4.54 -2.56
C GLY A 6 3.09 4.50 -2.11
N GLY A 7 3.89 3.63 -2.73
CA GLY A 7 5.28 3.34 -2.33
C GLY A 7 6.20 4.55 -2.27
N LEU A 8 5.84 5.66 -2.93
CA LEU A 8 6.54 6.95 -2.84
C LEU A 8 6.53 7.56 -1.42
N SER A 9 5.67 7.10 -0.52
CA SER A 9 5.74 7.45 0.91
C SER A 9 6.99 6.90 1.60
N GLN A 10 7.48 5.73 1.16
CA GLN A 10 8.67 5.06 1.70
C GLN A 10 9.91 5.30 0.83
N ASN A 11 9.72 5.33 -0.49
CA ASN A 11 10.76 5.48 -1.50
C ASN A 11 10.50 6.75 -2.32
N PRO A 12 10.68 7.96 -1.75
CA PRO A 12 10.41 9.20 -2.46
C PRO A 12 11.39 9.42 -3.63
N GLU A 13 10.91 10.08 -4.68
CA GLU A 13 11.70 10.42 -5.87
C GLU A 13 11.66 11.94 -6.13
N ALA A 14 12.52 12.41 -7.04
CA ALA A 14 12.52 13.82 -7.43
C ALA A 14 11.15 14.23 -7.99
N GLY A 15 10.56 15.31 -7.43
CA GLY A 15 9.25 15.80 -7.84
C GLY A 15 8.04 15.15 -7.16
N THR A 16 8.25 14.22 -6.21
CA THR A 16 7.14 13.50 -5.54
C THR A 16 6.82 14.01 -4.13
N SER A 17 7.37 15.14 -3.69
CA SER A 17 7.28 15.60 -2.30
C SER A 17 5.84 15.68 -1.75
N ALA A 18 4.90 16.21 -2.55
CA ALA A 18 3.50 16.33 -2.15
C ALA A 18 2.83 14.96 -1.97
N VAL A 19 3.04 14.03 -2.90
CA VAL A 19 2.43 12.69 -2.84
C VAL A 19 3.08 11.83 -1.75
N SER A 20 4.39 11.95 -1.54
CA SER A 20 5.11 11.30 -0.44
C SER A 20 4.59 11.78 0.92
N MET A 21 4.37 13.09 1.09
CA MET A 21 3.81 13.66 2.32
C MET A 21 2.40 13.13 2.59
N VAL A 22 1.50 13.14 1.60
CA VAL A 22 0.12 12.67 1.79
C VAL A 22 0.08 11.17 2.07
N GLY A 23 0.89 10.38 1.35
CA GLY A 23 1.00 8.94 1.58
C GLY A 23 1.53 8.62 2.99
N GLY A 24 2.65 9.26 3.38
CA GLY A 24 3.22 9.08 4.73
C GLY A 24 2.29 9.55 5.85
N GLY A 25 1.54 10.63 5.62
CA GLY A 25 0.49 11.10 6.52
C GLY A 25 -0.64 10.08 6.69
N GLY A 26 -1.11 9.47 5.59
CA GLY A 26 -2.12 8.42 5.63
C GLY A 26 -1.66 7.17 6.39
N GLU A 27 -0.40 6.78 6.23
CA GLU A 27 0.19 5.66 6.98
C GLU A 27 0.36 5.97 8.48
N ALA A 28 0.84 7.16 8.82
CA ALA A 28 0.93 7.61 10.21
C ALA A 28 -0.47 7.68 10.86
N PHE A 29 -1.46 8.17 10.12
CA PHE A 29 -2.85 8.19 10.55
C PHE A 29 -3.37 6.78 10.84
N ALA A 30 -3.16 5.80 9.95
CA ALA A 30 -3.62 4.43 10.17
C ALA A 30 -3.00 3.80 11.43
N ARG A 31 -1.71 4.05 11.68
CA ARG A 31 -1.02 3.61 12.92
C ARG A 31 -1.64 4.23 14.17
N GLY A 32 -1.90 5.54 14.17
CA GLY A 32 -2.55 6.24 15.29
C GLY A 32 -4.00 5.79 15.51
N ALA A 33 -4.79 5.77 14.44
CA ALA A 33 -6.19 5.35 14.49
C ALA A 33 -6.35 3.90 14.96
N ALA A 34 -5.42 3.00 14.65
CA ALA A 34 -5.44 1.63 15.17
C ALA A 34 -5.35 1.57 16.71
N ILE A 35 -4.65 2.52 17.34
CA ILE A 35 -4.58 2.64 18.80
C ILE A 35 -5.91 3.13 19.35
N ASP A 36 -6.48 4.18 18.75
CA ASP A 36 -7.75 4.78 19.20
C ASP A 36 -8.96 3.85 18.99
N LEU A 37 -8.94 3.04 17.93
CA LEU A 37 -10.01 2.11 17.55
C LEU A 37 -9.89 0.72 18.19
N LYS A 38 -8.88 0.51 19.06
CA LYS A 38 -8.56 -0.79 19.64
C LYS A 38 -9.80 -1.51 20.19
N GLN A 39 -9.91 -2.81 19.90
CA GLN A 39 -11.05 -3.69 20.25
C GLN A 39 -12.41 -3.33 19.60
N ARG A 40 -12.48 -2.36 18.69
CA ARG A 40 -13.74 -1.99 17.99
C ARG A 40 -13.66 -2.18 16.48
N TYR A 41 -12.66 -1.58 15.86
CA TYR A 41 -12.45 -1.65 14.42
C TYR A 41 -10.97 -1.85 14.10
N ARG A 42 -10.70 -2.45 12.94
CA ARG A 42 -9.36 -2.55 12.38
C ARG A 42 -9.18 -1.54 11.25
N ILE A 43 -7.98 -0.99 11.13
CA ILE A 43 -7.58 -0.11 10.02
C ILE A 43 -6.18 -0.48 9.57
N ASN A 44 -5.96 -0.63 8.26
CA ASN A 44 -4.66 -0.90 7.66
C ASN A 44 -4.49 -0.10 6.36
N VAL A 45 -3.30 -0.15 5.78
CA VAL A 45 -2.93 0.53 4.53
C VAL A 45 -2.26 -0.47 3.59
N VAL A 46 -2.65 -0.46 2.32
CA VAL A 46 -1.84 -1.01 1.23
C VAL A 46 -1.07 0.15 0.60
N SER A 47 0.25 0.03 0.53
CA SER A 47 1.14 0.99 -0.12
C SER A 47 1.72 0.35 -1.38
N PRO A 48 1.05 0.51 -2.54
CA PRO A 48 1.48 -0.13 -3.78
C PRO A 48 2.68 0.55 -4.43
N GLY A 49 3.54 -0.26 -5.03
CA GLY A 49 4.46 0.19 -6.06
C GLY A 49 3.75 0.49 -7.39
N TRP A 50 4.52 0.64 -8.47
CA TRP A 50 3.91 0.84 -9.79
C TRP A 50 3.16 -0.41 -10.24
N VAL A 51 1.92 -0.23 -10.72
CA VAL A 51 1.16 -1.32 -11.33
C VAL A 51 1.76 -1.63 -12.71
N ALA A 52 2.11 -2.89 -12.93
CA ALA A 52 2.77 -3.37 -14.15
C ALA A 52 1.94 -3.09 -15.41
N GLU A 53 0.62 -3.30 -15.36
CA GLU A 53 -0.29 -3.01 -16.47
C GLU A 53 -0.28 -1.51 -16.85
N THR A 54 -0.19 -0.61 -15.86
CA THR A 54 -0.10 0.84 -16.10
C THR A 54 1.23 1.20 -16.77
N ARG A 55 2.34 0.57 -16.36
CA ARG A 55 3.66 0.74 -17.02
C ARG A 55 3.58 0.36 -18.50
N GLN A 56 2.96 -0.78 -18.79
CA GLN A 56 2.78 -1.25 -20.17
C GLN A 56 1.93 -0.28 -21.00
N GLN A 57 0.83 0.24 -20.44
CA GLN A 57 -0.01 1.25 -21.11
C GLN A 57 0.74 2.54 -21.43
N MET A 58 1.75 2.88 -20.64
CA MET A 58 2.64 4.02 -20.85
C MET A 58 3.85 3.70 -21.76
N GLY A 59 3.94 2.48 -22.31
CA GLY A 59 5.04 2.05 -23.18
C GLY A 59 6.35 1.73 -22.43
N LEU A 60 6.28 1.51 -21.12
CA LEU A 60 7.42 1.14 -20.28
C LEU A 60 7.52 -0.39 -20.09
N ASP A 61 8.70 -0.86 -19.69
CA ASP A 61 8.86 -2.24 -19.22
C ASP A 61 7.94 -2.47 -18.01
N PRO A 62 7.15 -3.58 -17.97
CA PRO A 62 6.26 -3.87 -16.85
C PRO A 62 7.00 -3.94 -15.51
N MET A 63 8.25 -4.37 -15.49
CA MET A 63 9.08 -4.45 -14.30
C MET A 63 9.87 -3.16 -14.08
N PRO A 64 10.14 -2.76 -12.82
CA PRO A 64 9.87 -3.47 -11.56
C PRO A 64 8.49 -3.16 -10.95
N GLY A 65 7.40 -3.24 -11.72
CA GLY A 65 6.04 -3.10 -11.18
C GLY A 65 5.47 -4.40 -10.60
N ILE A 66 4.34 -4.28 -9.91
CA ILE A 66 3.53 -5.39 -9.42
C ILE A 66 2.31 -5.59 -10.32
N TRP A 67 1.97 -6.84 -10.64
CA TRP A 67 0.72 -7.12 -11.37
C TRP A 67 -0.50 -6.81 -10.49
N ALA A 68 -1.54 -6.20 -11.08
CA ALA A 68 -2.75 -5.82 -10.34
C ALA A 68 -3.38 -7.01 -9.58
N LYS A 69 -3.33 -8.21 -10.17
CA LYS A 69 -3.82 -9.45 -9.53
C LYS A 69 -3.07 -9.82 -8.25
N ASP A 70 -1.77 -9.53 -8.19
CA ASP A 70 -0.92 -9.87 -7.05
C ASP A 70 -1.02 -8.76 -5.99
N LEU A 71 -1.12 -7.50 -6.42
CA LEU A 71 -1.47 -6.36 -5.56
C LEU A 71 -2.81 -6.58 -4.85
N ALA A 72 -3.83 -7.10 -5.54
CA ALA A 72 -5.14 -7.37 -4.94
C ALA A 72 -5.07 -8.31 -3.72
N LYS A 73 -4.10 -9.22 -3.67
CA LYS A 73 -3.92 -10.15 -2.55
C LYS A 73 -3.55 -9.44 -1.24
N TYR A 74 -2.85 -8.30 -1.32
CA TYR A 74 -2.56 -7.47 -0.14
C TYR A 74 -3.83 -6.88 0.47
N TYR A 75 -4.77 -6.44 -0.36
CA TYR A 75 -6.07 -5.96 0.12
C TYR A 75 -6.84 -7.08 0.80
N VAL A 76 -6.93 -8.25 0.16
CA VAL A 76 -7.60 -9.43 0.73
C VAL A 76 -6.97 -9.81 2.07
N TYR A 77 -5.63 -9.88 2.14
CA TYR A 77 -4.89 -10.18 3.36
C TYR A 77 -5.26 -9.24 4.52
N LEU A 78 -5.28 -7.92 4.29
CA LEU A 78 -5.58 -6.95 5.34
C LEU A 78 -7.07 -6.87 5.69
N VAL A 79 -7.96 -7.11 4.72
CA VAL A 79 -9.41 -7.12 4.93
C VAL A 79 -9.84 -8.35 5.71
N GLU A 80 -9.39 -9.54 5.32
CA GLU A 80 -9.82 -10.82 5.90
C GLU A 80 -8.97 -11.25 7.11
N GLY A 81 -7.73 -10.76 7.19
CA GLY A 81 -6.81 -11.04 8.29
C GLY A 81 -7.17 -10.32 9.59
N THR A 82 -6.27 -10.42 10.56
CA THR A 82 -6.46 -9.87 11.92
C THR A 82 -5.62 -8.63 12.20
N ALA A 83 -4.77 -8.22 11.26
CA ALA A 83 -3.90 -7.06 11.39
C ALA A 83 -4.67 -5.75 11.62
N THR A 84 -4.05 -4.83 12.36
CA THR A 84 -4.48 -3.44 12.52
C THR A 84 -3.25 -2.54 12.71
N GLY A 85 -3.28 -1.35 12.11
CA GLY A 85 -2.16 -0.41 12.07
C GLY A 85 -1.05 -0.79 11.08
N GLU A 86 -1.28 -1.80 10.24
CA GLU A 86 -0.28 -2.30 9.29
C GLU A 86 -0.21 -1.43 8.04
N VAL A 87 1.02 -1.25 7.54
CA VAL A 87 1.30 -0.73 6.20
C VAL A 87 1.92 -1.86 5.40
N ALA A 88 1.17 -2.41 4.47
CA ALA A 88 1.64 -3.49 3.61
C ALA A 88 2.23 -2.90 2.33
N ASN A 89 3.55 -2.96 2.19
CA ASN A 89 4.26 -2.54 1.00
C ASN A 89 4.06 -3.59 -0.10
N ALA A 90 3.40 -3.20 -1.18
CA ALA A 90 3.01 -4.08 -2.26
C ALA A 90 3.83 -3.76 -3.52
N ASP A 91 5.13 -3.99 -3.41
CA ASP A 91 6.09 -3.86 -4.52
C ASP A 91 6.39 -5.22 -5.19
N GLU A 92 6.17 -6.31 -4.45
CA GLU A 92 6.37 -7.69 -4.90
C GLU A 92 5.14 -8.54 -4.55
N PRO A 93 4.94 -9.72 -5.16
CA PRO A 93 3.86 -10.62 -4.76
C PRO A 93 4.02 -11.12 -3.31
N LEU A 94 2.92 -11.24 -2.57
CA LEU A 94 2.94 -11.94 -1.28
C LEU A 94 3.50 -13.35 -1.46
N VAL A 95 4.52 -13.69 -0.67
CA VAL A 95 5.01 -15.06 -0.58
C VAL A 95 3.94 -15.88 0.11
N SER A 96 3.44 -16.93 -0.54
CA SER A 96 2.49 -17.87 0.09
C SER A 96 3.18 -18.54 1.28
N SER A 97 2.63 -18.37 2.48
CA SER A 97 2.96 -19.16 3.66
C SER A 97 2.41 -20.58 3.59
#